data_AF-A0A1I1QG77-F1
#
_entry.id   AF-A0A1I1QG77-F1
#
_cell.length_a   1.000
_cell.length_b   1.000
_cell.length_c   1.000
_cell.angle_alpha   90.00
_cell.angle_beta   90.00
_cell.angle_gamma   90.00
#
_symmetry.space_group_name_H-M   'P 1'
#
loop_
_entity.id
_entity.type
_entity.pdbx_description
1 polymer ?
#
loop_
_entity_poly.entity_id
_entity_poly.type
_entity_poly.pdbx_seq_one_letter_code
_entity_poly.pdbx_strand_id
1 'polypeptide(L)'
;MILTTLKPFLTIKWLIGTLLGLMCTSAYSIYLALCPLLNAGTSFSIPVFWPVIKYQTLGFTAIVLTLIVLIFFPVWKKTYKWVAALFQKKYNDWFNDDENLNA
;
A
#
# COMPACT_ATOMS: atom_id res chain seq x y z
N MET A 1 -7.30 -23.34 -10.48
CA MET A 1 -6.39 -23.21 -11.64
C MET A 1 -6.02 -21.76 -11.97
N ILE A 2 -6.90 -20.77 -11.78
CA ILE A 2 -6.61 -19.33 -12.01
C ILE A 2 -5.65 -18.71 -10.97
N LEU A 3 -5.80 -19.07 -9.70
CA LEU A 3 -4.98 -18.54 -8.58
C LEU A 3 -3.49 -18.87 -8.70
N THR A 4 -3.13 -19.99 -9.34
CA THR A 4 -1.74 -20.40 -9.58
C THR A 4 -1.08 -19.59 -10.71
N THR A 5 -1.87 -19.11 -11.67
CA THR A 5 -1.39 -18.30 -12.79
C THR A 5 -1.26 -16.81 -12.43
N LEU A 6 -2.05 -16.34 -11.45
CA LEU A 6 -1.96 -14.98 -10.91
C LEU A 6 -0.82 -14.79 -9.90
N LYS A 7 -0.26 -15.88 -9.35
CA LYS A 7 0.82 -15.85 -8.36
C LYS A 7 2.04 -14.98 -8.76
N PRO A 8 2.57 -15.06 -10.00
CA PRO A 8 3.67 -14.19 -10.43
C PRO A 8 3.22 -12.72 -10.62
N PHE A 9 1.98 -12.48 -11.06
CA PHE A 9 1.42 -11.13 -11.20
C PHE A 9 1.11 -10.45 -9.85
N LEU A 10 0.80 -11.22 -8.81
CA LEU A 10 0.64 -10.70 -7.44
C LEU A 10 1.96 -10.60 -6.65
N THR A 11 3.12 -10.69 -7.31
CA THR A 11 4.39 -10.44 -6.63
C THR A 11 4.40 -8.98 -6.19
N ILE A 12 4.54 -8.73 -4.88
CA ILE A 12 4.53 -7.38 -4.27
C ILE A 12 5.39 -6.38 -5.06
N LYS A 13 6.54 -6.82 -5.59
CA LYS A 13 7.43 -6.00 -6.43
C LYS A 13 6.80 -5.54 -7.75
N TRP A 14 6.08 -6.43 -8.44
CA TRP A 14 5.38 -6.10 -9.69
C TRP A 14 4.18 -5.19 -9.43
N LEU A 15 3.48 -5.41 -8.31
CA LEU A 15 2.38 -4.56 -7.87
C LEU A 15 2.88 -3.14 -7.52
N ILE A 16 4.02 -3.02 -6.86
CA ILE A 16 4.65 -1.72 -6.57
C ILE A 16 5.04 -1.02 -7.89
N GLY A 17 5.64 -1.73 -8.84
CA GLY A 17 6.02 -1.16 -10.14
C GLY A 17 4.82 -0.67 -10.96
N THR A 18 3.73 -1.42 -10.97
CA THR A 18 2.48 -1.01 -11.65
C THR A 18 1.80 0.17 -10.94
N LEU A 19 1.80 0.22 -9.60
CA LEU A 19 1.32 1.39 -8.86
C LEU A 19 2.15 2.65 -9.14
N LEU A 20 3.47 2.52 -9.27
CA LEU A 20 4.35 3.64 -9.60
C LEU A 20 4.09 4.17 -11.01
N GLY A 21 3.88 3.27 -11.97
CA GLY A 21 3.45 3.63 -13.32
C GLY A 21 2.12 4.39 -13.31
N LEU A 22 1.13 3.88 -12.56
CA LEU A 22 -0.17 4.53 -12.36
C LEU A 22 -0.05 5.93 -11.73
N MET A 23 0.87 6.12 -10.77
CA MET A 23 1.15 7.46 -10.23
C MET A 23 1.63 8.42 -11.32
N CYS A 24 2.62 8.01 -12.13
CA CYS A 24 3.14 8.85 -13.22
C CYS A 24 2.06 9.18 -14.25
N THR A 25 1.24 8.20 -14.64
CA THR A 25 0.12 8.42 -15.58
C THR A 25 -0.93 9.36 -14.97
N SER A 26 -1.23 9.23 -13.68
CA SER A 26 -2.16 10.13 -13.00
C SER A 26 -1.64 11.57 -12.96
N ALA A 27 -0.35 11.77 -12.66
CA ALA A 27 0.30 13.08 -12.68
C ALA A 27 0.28 13.71 -14.09
N TYR A 28 0.55 12.92 -15.12
CA TYR A 28 0.46 13.35 -16.51
C TYR A 28 -0.96 13.74 -16.92
N SER A 29 -1.97 13.00 -16.44
CA SER A 29 -3.37 13.32 -16.71
C SER A 29 -3.83 14.62 -16.03
N ILE A 30 -3.28 14.95 -14.85
CA ILE A 30 -3.50 16.25 -14.18
C ILE A 30 -2.88 17.36 -15.03
N TYR A 31 -1.66 17.17 -15.55
CA TYR A 31 -1.01 18.14 -16.43
C TYR A 31 -1.82 18.42 -17.70
N LEU A 32 -2.32 17.36 -18.37
CA LEU A 32 -3.18 17.51 -19.55
C LEU A 32 -4.49 18.24 -19.23
N ALA A 33 -5.11 17.95 -18.08
CA ALA A 33 -6.35 18.60 -17.65
C ALA A 33 -6.14 20.08 -17.28
N LEU A 34 -4.95 20.44 -16.79
CA LEU A 34 -4.56 21.82 -16.47
C LEU A 34 -4.15 22.63 -17.71
N CYS A 35 -3.61 21.98 -18.74
CA CYS A 35 -3.13 22.63 -19.97
C CYS A 35 -4.15 23.60 -20.61
N PRO A 36 -5.44 23.25 -20.83
CA PRO A 36 -6.41 24.19 -21.40
C PRO A 36 -6.73 25.37 -20.47
N LEU A 37 -6.71 25.16 -19.14
CA LEU A 37 -6.94 26.22 -18.15
C LEU A 37 -5.78 27.23 -18.11
N LEU A 38 -4.55 26.72 -18.18
CA LEU A 38 -3.33 27.53 -18.23
C LEU A 38 -3.22 28.31 -19.55
N ASN A 39 -3.59 27.67 -20.66
CA ASN A 39 -3.54 28.29 -21.99
C ASN A 39 -4.64 29.35 -22.19
N ALA A 40 -5.75 29.27 -21.44
CA ALA A 40 -6.81 30.27 -21.44
C ALA A 40 -6.47 31.54 -20.64
N GLY A 41 -5.28 31.63 -20.03
CA GLY A 41 -4.86 32.80 -19.23
C GLY A 41 -5.70 33.02 -17.97
N THR A 42 -6.45 32.01 -17.53
CA THR A 42 -7.31 32.11 -16.34
C THR A 42 -6.47 32.21 -15.07
N SER A 43 -6.84 33.12 -14.17
CA SER A 43 -6.15 33.26 -12.87
C SER A 43 -6.24 31.95 -12.09
N PHE A 44 -5.12 31.55 -11.47
CA PHE A 44 -5.00 30.35 -10.63
C PHE A 44 -5.95 30.44 -9.42
N SER A 45 -7.20 30.05 -9.63
CA SER A 45 -8.28 30.22 -8.67
C SER A 45 -8.76 28.83 -8.25
N ILE A 46 -8.63 28.50 -6.96
CA ILE A 46 -9.09 27.23 -6.38
C ILE A 46 -10.48 26.77 -6.91
N PRO A 47 -11.51 27.64 -7.05
CA PRO A 47 -12.82 27.19 -7.55
C PRO A 47 -12.84 26.77 -9.03
N VAL A 48 -11.92 27.26 -9.87
CA VAL A 48 -11.83 26.91 -11.30
C VAL A 48 -11.06 25.59 -11.49
N PHE A 49 -10.06 25.37 -10.65
CA PHE A 49 -9.15 24.23 -10.73
C PHE A 49 -9.66 23.00 -9.98
N TRP A 50 -10.28 23.16 -8.81
CA TRP A 50 -10.82 22.07 -7.98
C TRP A 50 -11.75 21.08 -8.71
N PRO A 51 -12.74 21.49 -9.52
CA PRO A 51 -13.64 20.54 -10.17
C PRO A 51 -12.92 19.65 -11.20
N VAL A 52 -11.80 20.10 -11.76
CA VAL A 52 -11.02 19.37 -12.75
C VAL A 52 -10.04 18.40 -12.09
N ILE A 53 -9.36 18.83 -11.03
CA ILE A 53 -8.27 18.04 -10.43
C ILE A 53 -8.77 17.04 -9.39
N LYS A 54 -9.94 17.28 -8.76
CA LYS A 54 -10.44 16.51 -7.59
C LYS A 54 -10.39 14.98 -7.74
N TYR A 55 -10.76 14.45 -8.90
CA TYR A 55 -10.80 13.00 -9.11
C TYR A 55 -9.41 12.40 -9.29
N GLN A 56 -8.50 13.16 -9.89
CA GLN A 56 -7.12 12.73 -10.08
C GLN A 56 -6.31 12.85 -8.78
N THR A 57 -6.55 13.87 -7.96
CA THR A 57 -5.98 13.95 -6.60
C THR A 57 -6.51 12.84 -5.70
N LEU A 58 -7.80 12.53 -5.72
CA LEU A 58 -8.35 11.39 -4.97
C LEU A 58 -7.75 10.05 -5.43
N GLY A 59 -7.62 9.84 -6.74
CA GLY A 59 -6.95 8.66 -7.30
C GLY A 59 -5.49 8.56 -6.85
N PHE A 60 -4.75 9.67 -6.89
CA PHE A 60 -3.37 9.73 -6.41
C PHE A 60 -3.27 9.38 -4.91
N THR A 61 -4.13 9.96 -4.07
CA THR A 61 -4.17 9.66 -2.63
C THR A 61 -4.46 8.18 -2.36
N ALA A 62 -5.40 7.58 -3.11
CA ALA A 62 -5.70 6.15 -2.98
C ALA A 62 -4.51 5.25 -3.37
N ILE A 63 -3.76 5.62 -4.42
CA ILE A 63 -2.54 4.90 -4.83
C ILE A 63 -1.46 5.03 -3.75
N VAL A 64 -1.24 6.22 -3.19
CA VAL A 64 -0.29 6.45 -2.08
C VAL A 64 -0.65 5.59 -0.86
N LEU A 65 -1.92 5.61 -0.44
CA LEU A 65 -2.39 4.81 0.70
C LEU A 65 -2.18 3.32 0.47
N THR A 66 -2.48 2.85 -0.74
CA THR A 66 -2.29 1.44 -1.11
C THR A 66 -0.81 1.05 -1.05
N LEU A 67 0.09 1.92 -1.52
CA LEU A 67 1.54 1.73 -1.45
C LEU A 67 2.05 1.64 -0.01
N ILE A 68 1.55 2.51 0.88
CA ILE A 68 1.86 2.47 2.31
C ILE A 68 1.45 1.12 2.89
N VAL A 69 0.20 0.70 2.68
CA VAL A 69 -0.30 -0.59 3.18
C VAL A 69 0.55 -1.75 2.67
N LEU A 70 0.94 -1.74 1.39
CA LEU A 70 1.77 -2.79 0.78
C LEU A 70 3.18 -2.87 1.34
N ILE A 71 3.80 -1.73 1.69
CA ILE A 71 5.13 -1.70 2.32
C ILE A 71 5.06 -2.19 3.76
N PHE A 72 4.00 -1.82 4.51
CA PHE A 72 3.84 -2.20 5.90
C PHE A 72 3.38 -3.66 6.08
N PHE A 73 2.66 -4.23 5.11
CA PHE A 73 2.15 -5.60 5.17
C PHE A 73 3.22 -6.69 5.44
N PRO A 74 4.37 -6.75 4.73
CA PRO A 74 5.43 -7.72 5.02
C PRO A 74 6.07 -7.50 6.40
N VAL A 75 6.17 -6.25 6.86
CA VAL A 75 6.69 -5.90 8.19
C VAL A 75 5.76 -6.44 9.26
N TRP A 76 4.46 -6.17 9.15
CA TRP A 76 3.43 -6.71 10.05
C TRP A 76 3.43 -8.23 10.09
N LYS A 77 3.55 -8.89 8.93
CA LYS A 77 3.63 -10.35 8.87
C LYS A 77 4.85 -10.91 9.59
N LYS A 78 6.00 -10.22 9.51
CA LYS A 78 7.23 -10.61 10.21
C LYS A 78 7.08 -10.40 11.73
N THR A 79 6.54 -9.25 12.14
CA THR A 79 6.29 -8.94 13.55
C THR A 79 5.32 -9.95 14.17
N TYR A 80 4.22 -10.27 13.49
CA TYR A 80 3.25 -11.25 13.97
C TYR A 80 3.87 -12.63 14.19
N LYS A 81 4.68 -13.11 13.24
CA LYS A 81 5.39 -14.40 13.38
C LYS A 81 6.37 -14.39 14.56
N TRP A 82 7.09 -13.30 14.77
CA TRP A 82 8.02 -13.17 15.88
C TRP A 82 7.30 -13.18 17.23
N VAL A 83 6.19 -12.44 17.35
CA VAL A 83 5.34 -12.44 18.55
C VAL A 83 4.76 -13.83 18.81
N ALA A 84 4.23 -14.50 17.78
CA ALA A 84 3.71 -15.87 17.91
C ALA A 84 4.78 -16.85 18.40
N ALA A 85 6.02 -16.74 17.88
CA ALA A 85 7.14 -17.59 18.31
C ALA A 85 7.54 -17.32 19.77
N LEU A 86 7.49 -16.07 20.23
CA LEU A 86 7.75 -15.73 21.63
C LEU A 86 6.68 -16.32 22.57
N PHE A 87 5.40 -16.23 22.19
CA PHE A 87 4.32 -16.83 22.98
C PHE A 87 4.45 -18.35 23.04
N GLN A 88 4.78 -18.99 21.91
CA GLN A 88 4.97 -20.44 21.86
C GLN A 88 6.16 -20.89 22.71
N LYS A 89 7.27 -20.14 22.68
CA LYS A 89 8.43 -20.41 23.54
C LYS A 89 8.06 -20.27 25.02
N LYS A 90 7.39 -19.17 25.40
CA LYS A 90 6.99 -18.92 26.78
C LYS A 90 6.00 -19.96 27.30
N TYR A 91 5.09 -20.42 26.45
CA TYR A 91 4.15 -21.49 26.78
C TYR A 91 4.87 -22.83 27.04
N ASN A 92 5.82 -23.19 26.18
CA ASN A 92 6.60 -24.42 26.34
C ASN A 92 7.51 -24.38 27.58
N ASP A 93 8.14 -23.24 27.87
CA ASP A 93 8.97 -23.09 29.07
C ASP A 93 8.14 -23.28 30.35
N TRP A 94 6.91 -22.75 30.40
CA TRP A 94 6.02 -22.91 31.56
C TRP A 94 5.60 -24.37 31.78
N PHE A 95 5.25 -25.09 30.71
CA PHE A 95 4.82 -26.49 30.83
C PHE A 95 5.98 -27.47 31.12
N ASN A 96 7.19 -27.20 30.61
CA ASN A 96 8.35 -28.04 30.87
C ASN A 96 8.93 -27.86 32.31
N ASP A 97 8.75 -26.69 32.92
CA ASP A 97 9.12 -26.46 34.32
C ASP A 97 8.11 -27.12 35.28
N ASP A 98 6.82 -27.12 34.96
CA ASP A 98 5.78 -27.80 35.76
C ASP A 98 5.94 -29.35 35.75
N GLU A 99 6.46 -29.93 34.67
CA GLU A 99 6.71 -31.39 34.59
C GLU A 99 7.95 -31.82 35.41
N ASN A 100 8.96 -30.97 35.53
CA ASN A 100 10.14 -31.23 36.37
C ASN A 100 9.93 -30.97 37.87
N LEU A 101 8.92 -30.19 38.24
CA LEU A 101 8.55 -29.96 39.65
C LEU A 101 7.65 -31.06 40.23
N ASN A 102 7.03 -31.89 39.38
CA ASN A 102 6.13 -32.96 39.76
C ASN A 102 6.70 -34.38 39.53
N ALA A 103 7.97 -34.48 39.10
CA ALA A 103 8.73 -35.74 38.95
C ALA A 103 9.73 -35.92 40.10
#